data_AF-A0A0M3J8A0-F1
#
_entry.id   AF-A0A0M3J8A0-F1
#
_cell.length_a   1.000
_cell.length_b   1.000
_cell.length_c   1.000
_cell.angle_alpha   90.00
_cell.angle_beta   90.00
_cell.angle_gamma   90.00
#
_symmetry.space_group_name_H-M   'P 1'
#
loop_
_entity.id
_entity.type
_entity.pdbx_description
1 polymer ?
#
loop_
_entity_poly.entity_id
_entity_poly.type
_entity_poly.pdbx_seq_one_letter_code
_entity_poly.pdbx_strand_id
1 'polypeptide(L)'
;MSLLTSDLEHESKYPAIKKANIETTYSIFNMPLFDHVRAVGQIPSWIRVKVANELASTAKEWCQIYERYNSGTYNNQWLVVDYKLFKPRQNLPPIGLLYLLEQVPGTIIYRDMTWYLRKYTYFPSYNVPYFKNTTTLSGFDKFVSFLNYYSLSTLKFRHSLS
;
A
#
# COMPACT_ATOMS: atom_id res chain seq x y z
N MET A 1 11.10 2.59 -19.96
CA MET A 1 10.49 1.49 -20.73
C MET A 1 9.52 0.74 -19.81
N SER A 2 8.30 1.25 -19.69
CA SER A 2 7.16 0.64 -18.97
C SER A 2 5.96 0.84 -19.87
N LEU A 3 5.63 -0.19 -20.67
CA LEU A 3 4.52 -0.18 -21.63
C LEU A 3 3.64 -1.43 -21.50
N LEU A 4 3.92 -2.32 -20.53
CA LEU A 4 3.17 -3.58 -20.31
C LEU A 4 2.45 -3.65 -18.95
N THR A 5 2.58 -2.60 -18.13
CA THR A 5 1.88 -2.43 -16.86
C THR A 5 1.31 -1.02 -16.90
N SER A 6 0.09 -0.83 -17.40
CA SER A 6 -0.58 0.45 -17.16
C SER A 6 -0.72 0.64 -15.65
N ASP A 7 -0.02 1.64 -15.12
CA ASP A 7 -0.11 2.05 -13.71
C ASP A 7 -1.40 2.82 -13.41
N LEU A 8 -2.32 2.97 -14.37
CA LEU A 8 -3.67 3.47 -14.15
C LEU A 8 -4.65 2.76 -15.09
N GLU A 9 -5.72 2.25 -14.47
CA GLU A 9 -6.99 1.75 -15.01
C GLU A 9 -6.94 0.57 -15.99
N HIS A 10 -7.52 -0.56 -15.57
CA HIS A 10 -7.95 -1.62 -16.48
C HIS A 10 -9.36 -2.10 -16.09
N GLU A 11 -10.37 -1.70 -16.87
CA GLU A 11 -11.66 -2.39 -16.95
C GLU A 11 -11.49 -3.59 -17.90
N SER A 12 -11.86 -4.81 -17.47
CA SER A 12 -11.73 -6.02 -18.30
C SER A 12 -13.09 -6.65 -18.62
N LYS A 13 -13.22 -7.20 -19.84
CA LYS A 13 -14.40 -7.81 -20.48
C LYS A 13 -14.84 -9.17 -19.91
N TYR A 14 -14.33 -9.58 -18.75
CA TYR A 14 -14.66 -10.86 -18.08
C TYR A 14 -15.39 -10.55 -16.77
N PRO A 15 -16.21 -11.47 -16.19
CA PRO A 15 -17.06 -11.15 -15.03
C PRO A 15 -16.29 -10.33 -14.00
N ALA A 16 -16.68 -9.06 -13.91
CA ALA A 16 -15.77 -7.98 -13.56
C ALA A 16 -14.96 -8.30 -12.30
N ILE A 17 -13.63 -8.24 -12.42
CA ILE A 17 -12.76 -8.13 -11.26
C ILE A 17 -13.13 -6.81 -10.57
N LYS A 18 -14.03 -6.89 -9.59
CA LYS A 18 -14.51 -5.75 -8.82
C LYS A 18 -13.53 -5.46 -7.68
N LYS A 19 -12.26 -5.29 -8.01
CA LYS A 19 -11.20 -4.90 -7.08
C LYS A 19 -10.28 -3.93 -7.80
N ALA A 20 -9.95 -2.82 -7.13
CA ALA A 20 -9.00 -1.84 -7.64
C ALA A 20 -7.82 -1.73 -6.67
N ASN A 21 -6.67 -1.40 -7.23
CA ASN A 21 -5.46 -1.12 -6.48
C ASN A 21 -4.75 0.07 -7.08
N ILE A 22 -4.30 0.96 -6.19
CA ILE A 22 -3.53 2.16 -6.52
C ILE A 22 -2.42 2.30 -5.48
N GLU A 23 -1.38 3.05 -5.81
CA GLU A 23 -0.23 3.21 -4.92
C GLU A 23 0.35 4.62 -4.93
N THR A 24 1.10 4.93 -3.88
CA THR A 24 2.13 5.96 -3.94
C THR A 24 3.46 5.40 -3.43
N THR A 25 4.52 5.72 -4.16
CA THR A 25 5.89 5.28 -3.84
C THR A 25 6.50 6.15 -2.76
N TYR A 26 7.25 5.58 -1.83
CA TYR A 26 8.02 6.38 -0.87
C TYR A 26 9.49 5.96 -0.83
N SER A 27 10.34 6.91 -0.46
CA SER A 27 11.79 6.71 -0.40
C SER A 27 12.19 5.84 0.79
N ILE A 28 13.31 5.13 0.65
CA ILE A 28 13.97 4.48 1.78
C ILE A 28 15.20 5.32 2.14
N PHE A 29 15.16 5.99 3.29
CA PHE A 29 16.26 6.81 3.81
C PHE A 29 17.25 6.01 4.67
N ASN A 30 16.81 4.89 5.23
CA ASN A 30 17.65 3.96 5.97
C ASN A 30 18.45 3.05 5.00
N MET A 31 19.60 3.54 4.52
CA MET A 31 20.42 2.85 3.50
C MET A 31 20.81 1.40 3.86
N PRO A 32 21.19 1.05 5.10
CA PRO A 32 21.45 -0.34 5.49
C PRO A 32 20.31 -1.31 5.19
N LEU A 33 19.07 -0.83 5.05
CA LEU A 33 17.92 -1.69 4.72
C LEU A 33 18.07 -2.35 3.34
N PHE A 34 18.87 -1.77 2.44
CA PHE A 34 19.12 -2.35 1.12
C PHE A 34 19.96 -3.64 1.16
N ASP A 35 20.62 -3.97 2.27
CA ASP A 35 21.30 -5.27 2.45
C ASP A 35 20.32 -6.46 2.43
N HIS A 36 19.02 -6.20 2.58
CA HIS A 36 17.96 -7.19 2.44
C HIS A 36 17.50 -7.39 0.98
N VAL A 37 17.98 -6.62 0.01
CA VAL A 37 17.67 -6.80 -1.42
C VAL A 37 18.63 -7.83 -2.02
N ARG A 38 18.08 -8.87 -2.65
CA ARG A 38 18.82 -10.02 -3.17
C ARG A 38 18.33 -10.42 -4.55
N ALA A 39 19.22 -10.88 -5.41
CA ALA A 39 18.87 -11.35 -6.76
C ALA A 39 18.11 -12.70 -6.75
N VAL A 40 18.37 -13.55 -5.74
CA VAL A 40 17.80 -14.91 -5.64
C VAL A 40 16.80 -14.96 -4.50
N GLY A 41 15.67 -15.64 -4.73
CA GLY A 41 14.61 -15.83 -3.73
C GLY A 41 13.68 -14.62 -3.56
N GLN A 42 13.75 -13.64 -4.47
CA GLN A 42 12.90 -12.45 -4.48
C GLN A 42 12.31 -12.22 -5.86
N ILE A 43 11.13 -11.61 -5.93
CA ILE A 43 10.42 -11.31 -7.17
C ILE A 43 10.21 -9.79 -7.27
N PRO A 44 10.64 -9.13 -8.36
CA PRO A 44 10.41 -7.70 -8.58
C PRO A 44 8.93 -7.32 -8.44
N SER A 45 8.68 -6.15 -7.85
CA SER A 45 7.32 -5.70 -7.50
C SER A 45 6.33 -5.74 -8.66
N TRP A 46 6.74 -5.35 -9.87
CA TRP A 46 5.85 -5.35 -11.03
C TRP A 46 5.28 -6.74 -11.37
N ILE A 47 6.07 -7.82 -11.18
CA ILE A 47 5.58 -9.20 -11.37
C ILE A 47 4.61 -9.55 -10.23
N ARG A 48 4.98 -9.21 -8.98
CA ARG A 48 4.13 -9.49 -7.81
C ARG A 48 2.78 -8.79 -7.90
N VAL A 49 2.73 -7.54 -8.40
CA VAL A 49 1.47 -6.82 -8.68
C VAL A 49 0.62 -7.60 -9.68
N LYS A 50 1.19 -8.03 -10.82
CA LYS A 50 0.45 -8.78 -11.85
C LYS A 50 -0.11 -10.08 -11.27
N VAL A 51 0.71 -10.87 -10.58
CA VAL A 51 0.28 -12.13 -9.95
C VAL A 51 -0.83 -11.89 -8.90
N ALA A 52 -0.69 -10.88 -8.05
CA ALA A 52 -1.71 -10.56 -7.05
C ALA A 52 -3.01 -10.05 -7.69
N ASN A 53 -2.93 -9.30 -8.79
CA ASN A 53 -4.10 -8.83 -9.54
C ASN A 53 -4.90 -9.99 -10.13
N GLU A 54 -4.22 -10.95 -10.76
CA GLU A 54 -4.86 -12.09 -11.40
C GLU A 54 -5.42 -13.11 -10.41
N LEU A 55 -4.71 -13.38 -9.30
CA LEU A 55 -5.04 -14.51 -8.43
C LEU A 55 -5.94 -14.15 -7.24
N ALA A 56 -5.90 -12.92 -6.73
CA ALA A 56 -6.62 -12.59 -5.52
C ALA A 56 -8.10 -12.33 -5.79
N SER A 57 -8.98 -12.98 -5.02
CA SER A 57 -10.41 -12.71 -5.04
C SER A 57 -10.80 -11.59 -4.09
N THR A 58 -10.08 -11.38 -2.98
CA THR A 58 -10.36 -10.30 -2.01
C THR A 58 -9.21 -9.31 -1.87
N ALA A 59 -9.46 -8.15 -1.26
CA ALA A 59 -8.40 -7.19 -0.93
C ALA A 59 -7.34 -7.79 0.02
N LYS A 60 -7.78 -8.59 1.02
CA LYS A 60 -6.89 -9.30 1.94
C LYS A 60 -6.00 -10.31 1.22
N GLU A 61 -6.60 -11.13 0.35
CA GLU A 61 -5.84 -12.12 -0.44
C GLU A 61 -4.83 -11.44 -1.35
N TRP A 62 -5.14 -10.26 -1.89
CA TRP A 62 -4.18 -9.51 -2.69
C TRP A 62 -2.93 -9.19 -1.87
N CYS A 63 -3.11 -8.71 -0.63
CA CYS A 63 -2.00 -8.47 0.29
C CYS A 63 -1.22 -9.76 0.59
N GLN A 64 -1.91 -10.88 0.83
CA GLN A 64 -1.30 -12.19 1.14
C GLN A 64 -0.52 -12.80 -0.02
N ILE A 65 -0.89 -12.48 -1.25
CA ILE A 65 -0.17 -12.92 -2.45
C ILE A 65 1.01 -11.99 -2.71
N TYR A 66 0.77 -10.67 -2.66
CA TYR A 66 1.79 -9.66 -2.91
C TYR A 66 2.95 -9.70 -1.89
N GLU A 67 2.68 -10.10 -0.64
CA GLU A 67 3.71 -10.14 0.41
C GLU A 67 4.81 -11.17 0.16
N ARG A 68 4.53 -12.19 -0.66
CA ARG A 68 5.45 -13.29 -0.92
C ARG A 68 6.62 -12.82 -1.78
N TYR A 69 7.82 -13.31 -1.43
CA TYR A 69 9.06 -13.03 -2.17
C TYR A 69 9.34 -11.52 -2.34
N ASN A 70 9.04 -10.73 -1.30
CA ASN A 70 9.31 -9.30 -1.26
C ASN A 70 10.75 -8.97 -1.72
N SER A 71 10.86 -8.17 -2.78
CA SER A 71 12.14 -7.74 -3.35
C SER A 71 12.73 -6.50 -2.69
N GLY A 72 11.96 -5.73 -1.92
CA GLY A 72 12.41 -4.43 -1.42
C GLY A 72 12.66 -3.38 -2.52
N THR A 73 12.14 -3.62 -3.73
CA THR A 73 12.23 -2.69 -4.87
C THR A 73 10.86 -2.07 -5.12
N TYR A 74 10.80 -0.83 -5.63
CA TYR A 74 9.54 -0.09 -5.80
C TYR A 74 8.66 -0.15 -4.54
N ASN A 75 9.17 0.50 -3.47
CA ASN A 75 8.62 0.44 -2.13
C ASN A 75 7.44 1.40 -2.00
N ASN A 76 6.24 0.83 -1.93
CA ASN A 76 5.00 1.57 -2.11
C ASN A 76 4.06 1.41 -0.92
N GLN A 77 3.14 2.36 -0.81
CA GLN A 77 1.90 2.25 -0.05
C GLN A 77 0.79 1.87 -1.04
N TRP A 78 0.32 0.63 -0.98
CA TRP A 78 -0.77 0.12 -1.79
C TRP A 78 -2.10 0.29 -1.06
N LEU A 79 -3.08 0.88 -1.75
CA LEU A 79 -4.49 0.87 -1.37
C LEU A 79 -5.21 -0.17 -2.22
N VAL A 80 -5.81 -1.17 -1.59
CA VAL A 80 -6.53 -2.25 -2.28
C VAL A 80 -7.99 -2.21 -1.85
N VAL A 81 -8.88 -1.95 -2.81
CA VAL A 81 -10.32 -1.77 -2.58
C VAL A 81 -11.09 -2.94 -3.19
N ASP A 82 -11.90 -3.63 -2.39
CA ASP A 82 -12.82 -4.66 -2.86
C ASP A 82 -14.21 -4.07 -3.15
N TYR A 83 -14.44 -3.64 -4.39
CA TYR A 83 -15.70 -3.06 -4.84
C TYR A 83 -16.88 -4.03 -4.77
N LYS A 84 -16.68 -5.34 -4.63
CA LYS A 84 -17.80 -6.28 -4.40
C LYS A 84 -18.53 -5.97 -3.08
N LEU A 85 -17.82 -5.40 -2.12
CA LEU A 85 -18.36 -5.06 -0.81
C LEU A 85 -18.98 -3.65 -0.76
N PHE A 86 -18.77 -2.83 -1.80
CA PHE A 86 -19.36 -1.51 -1.91
C PHE A 86 -20.74 -1.57 -2.57
N LYS A 87 -21.74 -1.01 -1.89
CA LYS A 87 -23.12 -0.89 -2.41
C LYS A 87 -23.51 0.59 -2.43
N PRO A 88 -23.78 1.19 -3.60
CA PRO A 88 -24.18 2.59 -3.69
C PRO A 88 -25.36 2.90 -2.78
N ARG A 89 -25.31 4.07 -2.12
CA ARG A 89 -26.35 4.56 -1.19
C ARG A 89 -26.56 3.68 0.06
N GLN A 90 -25.61 2.81 0.38
CA GLN A 90 -25.60 2.03 1.61
C GLN A 90 -24.36 2.38 2.45
N ASN A 91 -24.45 2.09 3.75
CA ASN A 91 -23.31 2.22 4.65
C ASN A 91 -22.18 1.27 4.22
N LEU A 92 -20.92 1.71 4.35
CA LEU A 92 -19.77 0.85 4.10
C LEU A 92 -19.76 -0.33 5.07
N PRO A 93 -19.31 -1.53 4.62
CA PRO A 93 -19.19 -2.70 5.48
C PRO A 93 -18.24 -2.42 6.65
N PRO A 94 -18.35 -3.12 7.79
CA PRO A 94 -17.49 -2.85 8.95
C PRO A 94 -16.01 -3.20 8.70
N ILE A 95 -15.74 -4.17 7.82
CA ILE A 95 -14.41 -4.69 7.48
C ILE A 95 -14.38 -5.13 6.01
N GLY A 96 -13.20 -5.36 5.46
CA GLY A 96 -12.99 -6.03 4.17
C GLY A 96 -12.87 -5.11 2.96
N LEU A 97 -13.38 -3.88 3.03
CA LEU A 97 -13.48 -2.98 1.88
C LEU A 97 -12.13 -2.43 1.43
N LEU A 98 -11.33 -1.90 2.37
CA LEU A 98 -10.03 -1.28 2.06
C LEU A 98 -8.93 -1.95 2.87
N TYR A 99 -7.90 -2.42 2.16
CA TYR A 99 -6.64 -2.84 2.76
C TYR A 99 -5.53 -1.85 2.38
N LEU A 100 -4.74 -1.47 3.38
CA LEU A 100 -3.52 -0.70 3.22
C LEU A 100 -2.34 -1.63 3.38
N LEU A 101 -1.43 -1.68 2.39
CA LEU A 101 -0.19 -2.44 2.45
C LEU A 101 1.01 -1.51 2.25
N GLU A 102 2.04 -1.68 3.06
CA GLU A 102 3.30 -0.97 2.95
C GLU A 102 4.46 -1.96 2.87
N GLN A 103 5.38 -1.68 1.96
CA GLN A 103 6.57 -2.47 1.73
C GLN A 103 7.85 -1.67 1.94
N VAL A 104 8.80 -2.26 2.65
CA VAL A 104 10.22 -1.88 2.63
C VAL A 104 11.07 -3.14 2.35
N PRO A 105 12.37 -3.04 2.04
CA PRO A 105 13.21 -4.23 1.94
C PRO A 105 13.13 -5.11 3.20
N GLY A 106 12.85 -6.39 3.00
CA GLY A 106 12.74 -7.39 4.06
C GLY A 106 11.43 -7.39 4.86
N THR A 107 10.58 -6.36 4.76
CA THR A 107 9.34 -6.27 5.57
C THR A 107 8.15 -5.77 4.77
N ILE A 108 7.00 -6.44 4.93
CA ILE A 108 5.69 -5.99 4.45
C ILE A 108 4.73 -5.94 5.62
N ILE A 109 3.89 -4.91 5.66
CA ILE A 109 2.86 -4.71 6.67
C ILE A 109 1.57 -4.36 5.96
N TYR A 110 0.47 -5.02 6.31
CA TYR A 110 -0.84 -4.64 5.83
C TYR A 110 -1.93 -4.74 6.90
N ARG A 111 -2.94 -3.88 6.79
CA ARG A 111 -4.09 -3.83 7.70
C ARG A 111 -5.37 -3.50 6.93
N ASP A 112 -6.48 -4.00 7.48
CA ASP A 112 -7.80 -3.54 7.09
C ASP A 112 -8.03 -2.11 7.60
N MET A 113 -8.20 -1.18 6.66
CA MET A 113 -8.42 0.24 6.91
C MET A 113 -9.86 0.67 6.59
N THR A 114 -10.79 -0.28 6.50
CA THR A 114 -12.22 0.00 6.27
C THR A 114 -12.81 0.90 7.35
N TRP A 115 -12.38 0.73 8.60
CA TRP A 115 -12.80 1.59 9.72
C TRP A 115 -12.43 3.06 9.48
N TYR A 116 -11.28 3.33 8.85
CA TYR A 116 -10.81 4.68 8.57
C TYR A 116 -11.70 5.35 7.52
N LEU A 117 -12.04 4.63 6.44
CA LEU A 117 -13.00 5.11 5.45
C LEU A 117 -14.37 5.39 6.07
N ARG A 118 -14.84 4.53 6.98
CA ARG A 118 -16.10 4.75 7.69
C ARG A 118 -16.09 6.01 8.56
N LYS A 119 -14.96 6.29 9.22
CA LYS A 119 -14.82 7.44 10.13
C LYS A 119 -14.58 8.75 9.38
N TYR A 120 -13.77 8.72 8.33
CA TYR A 120 -13.25 9.94 7.67
C TYR A 120 -13.69 10.12 6.22
N THR A 121 -14.39 9.16 5.62
CA THR A 121 -14.91 9.18 4.23
C THR A 121 -13.88 9.16 3.09
N TYR A 122 -12.59 9.26 3.40
CA TYR A 122 -11.49 9.14 2.44
C TYR A 122 -10.26 8.48 3.09
N PHE A 123 -9.27 8.08 2.29
CA PHE A 123 -7.95 7.66 2.76
C PHE A 123 -6.88 8.42 1.96
N PRO A 124 -6.01 9.22 2.60
CA PRO A 124 -4.99 9.97 1.88
C PRO A 124 -3.69 9.17 1.73
N SER A 125 -3.07 9.24 0.54
CA SER A 125 -1.79 8.61 0.20
C SER A 125 -0.94 9.60 -0.58
N TYR A 126 0.27 9.92 -0.10
CA TYR A 126 1.09 11.04 -0.61
C TYR A 126 2.58 10.80 -0.33
N ASN A 127 3.09 9.61 -0.68
CA ASN A 127 4.52 9.28 -0.64
C ASN A 127 5.13 9.30 0.79
N VAL A 128 4.29 9.18 1.83
CA VAL A 128 4.72 9.07 3.24
C VAL A 128 4.10 7.83 3.87
N PRO A 129 4.90 6.92 4.49
CA PRO A 129 4.36 5.74 5.12
C PRO A 129 3.46 6.08 6.33
N TYR A 130 2.30 5.44 6.36
CA TYR A 130 1.29 5.51 7.39
C TYR A 130 1.69 4.72 8.63
N PHE A 131 2.11 3.45 8.50
CA PHE A 131 2.38 2.61 9.67
C PHE A 131 3.67 3.04 10.36
N LYS A 132 3.63 3.19 11.69
CA LYS A 132 4.78 3.60 12.50
C LYS A 132 6.01 2.71 12.26
N ASN A 133 5.81 1.40 12.14
CA ASN A 133 6.91 0.46 11.90
C ASN A 133 7.57 0.72 10.53
N THR A 134 6.79 0.89 9.46
CA THR A 134 7.30 1.28 8.15
C THR A 134 8.04 2.61 8.20
N THR A 135 7.47 3.62 8.88
CA THR A 135 8.10 4.94 9.05
C THR A 135 9.48 4.85 9.70
N THR A 136 9.61 4.05 10.76
CA THR A 136 10.90 3.86 11.46
C THR A 136 11.89 3.02 10.65
N LEU A 137 11.45 1.91 10.05
CA LEU A 137 12.33 1.04 9.25
C LEU A 137 12.90 1.79 8.04
N SER A 138 12.06 2.56 7.35
CA SER A 138 12.46 3.36 6.18
C SER A 138 13.31 4.58 6.53
N GLY A 139 13.39 4.98 7.81
CA GLY A 139 14.12 6.16 8.27
C GLY A 139 13.39 7.49 8.05
N PHE A 140 12.09 7.46 7.76
CA PHE A 140 11.27 8.67 7.56
C PHE A 140 11.13 9.50 8.83
N ASP A 141 11.13 8.87 10.00
CA ASP A 141 11.10 9.56 11.29
C ASP A 141 12.31 10.48 11.46
N LYS A 142 13.51 9.97 11.21
CA LYS A 142 14.77 10.73 11.24
C LYS A 142 14.82 11.81 10.17
N PHE A 143 14.39 11.48 8.95
CA PHE A 143 14.37 12.42 7.83
C PHE A 143 13.47 13.64 8.12
N VAL A 144 12.26 13.41 8.65
CA VAL A 144 11.36 14.52 9.00
C VAL A 144 11.90 15.34 10.16
N SER A 145 12.49 14.71 11.19
CA SER A 145 13.16 15.45 12.28
C SER A 145 14.31 16.33 11.76
N PHE A 146 15.10 15.84 10.81
CA PHE A 146 16.21 16.59 10.22
C PHE A 146 15.74 17.85 9.47
N LEU A 147 14.62 17.77 8.75
CA LEU A 147 14.14 18.88 7.94
C LEU A 147 13.56 20.06 8.74
N ASN A 148 13.42 19.96 10.08
CA ASN A 148 12.64 20.91 10.89
C ASN A 148 11.23 21.19 10.32
N TYR A 149 10.76 20.31 9.45
CA TYR A 149 9.46 20.40 8.81
C TYR A 149 8.47 19.90 9.84
N TYR A 150 7.42 20.68 10.10
CA TYR A 150 6.34 20.36 11.01
C TYR A 150 6.07 18.85 10.99
N SER A 151 6.16 18.22 12.18
CA SER A 151 5.87 16.82 12.53
C SER A 151 5.15 16.02 11.44
N LEU A 152 5.44 14.72 11.29
CA LEU A 152 4.67 13.80 10.43
C LEU A 152 3.14 13.92 10.60
N SER A 153 2.64 14.44 11.72
CA SER A 153 1.23 14.84 11.98
C SER A 153 0.70 16.04 11.20
N THR A 154 1.54 16.79 10.49
CA THR A 154 1.18 17.97 9.69
C THR A 154 1.09 17.61 8.21
N LEU A 155 1.90 16.65 7.76
CA LEU A 155 1.71 15.96 6.47
C LEU A 155 0.58 14.91 6.54
N LYS A 156 0.50 14.16 7.64
CA LYS A 156 -0.68 13.37 8.02
C LYS A 156 -1.73 14.30 8.59
N PHE A 157 -2.51 14.98 7.74
CA PHE A 157 -3.69 15.78 8.12
C PHE A 157 -4.24 15.33 9.48
N ARG A 158 -3.89 16.10 10.53
CA ARG A 158 -4.35 16.18 11.94
C ARG A 158 -5.34 15.14 12.53
N HIS A 159 -5.39 13.89 12.08
CA HIS A 159 -6.48 12.96 12.43
C HIS A 159 -6.04 11.73 13.25
N SER A 160 -4.77 11.66 13.67
CA SER A 160 -4.26 10.58 14.54
C SER A 160 -4.18 10.94 16.03
N LEU A 161 -4.82 12.02 16.48
CA LEU A 161 -4.95 12.34 17.91
C LEU A 161 -6.41 12.66 18.26
N SER A 162 -7.21 11.60 18.41
CA SER A 162 -8.27 11.48 19.44
C SER A 162 -8.65 10.03 19.67
#